data_AF-A0A5N5X3W1-F1
#
_entry.id   AF-A0A5N5X3W1-F1
#
_cell.length_a   1.000
_cell.length_b   1.000
_cell.length_c   1.000
_cell.angle_alpha   90.00
_cell.angle_beta   90.00
_cell.angle_gamma   90.00
#
_symmetry.space_group_name_H-M   'P 1'
#
loop_
_entity.id
_entity.type
_entity.pdbx_description
1 polymer ?
#
loop_
_entity_poly.entity_id
_entity_poly.type
_entity_poly.pdbx_seq_one_letter_code
_entity_poly.pdbx_strand_id
1 'polypeptide(L)'
;MDIDDILASVDRNDASKPESAALDHQLLTRFWVAERGVSELLPWPGALMDRMMERVRKQIETIEDLAASSDPTPTPTNNNNNPTLNLKLSILQTDLSRAQYLIRSVLRQRLAKLTKNSMYYLLLVSPQTHSQPDSSQMSQQPQDSIPDLSGVTDPSPLSAQELAFLHAHQNLLAGHFGASFLGSFPPQLRRLDDNAGGTSMVQGPDGREVVFVRCLGEAVRVVVPPGDGVEVETEGVEMRMGDVWVARWEGVKGAWGRGEVEVL
;
A
#
# COMPACT_ATOMS: atom_id res chain seq x y z
N MET A 1 -38.47 0.13 4.17
CA MET A 1 -37.50 0.31 3.08
C MET A 1 -37.92 1.56 2.35
N ASP A 2 -37.25 2.67 2.65
CA ASP A 2 -37.48 3.93 1.95
C ASP A 2 -36.91 3.85 0.53
N ILE A 3 -37.54 4.56 -0.41
CA ILE A 3 -37.08 4.62 -1.80
C ILE A 3 -35.65 5.19 -1.88
N ASP A 4 -35.28 6.07 -0.96
CA ASP A 4 -33.94 6.64 -0.85
C ASP A 4 -32.87 5.59 -0.48
N ASP A 5 -33.20 4.58 0.35
CA ASP A 5 -32.29 3.46 0.63
C ASP A 5 -32.04 2.60 -0.62
N ILE A 6 -33.08 2.40 -1.42
CA ILE A 6 -33.02 1.63 -2.67
C ILE A 6 -32.19 2.40 -3.70
N LEU A 7 -32.42 3.71 -3.86
CA LEU A 7 -31.66 4.56 -4.77
C LEU A 7 -30.18 4.68 -4.35
N ALA A 8 -29.89 4.83 -3.06
CA ALA A 8 -28.52 4.82 -2.55
C ALA A 8 -27.80 3.48 -2.76
N SER A 9 -28.52 2.35 -2.67
CA SER A 9 -27.95 1.01 -2.95
C SER A 9 -27.66 0.78 -4.43
N VAL A 10 -28.44 1.39 -5.33
CA VAL A 10 -28.26 1.31 -6.78
C VAL A 10 -27.13 2.24 -7.24
N ASP A 11 -27.01 3.43 -6.63
CA ASP A 11 -25.97 4.42 -6.98
C ASP A 11 -24.56 4.03 -6.54
N ARG A 12 -24.42 3.22 -5.48
CA ARG A 12 -23.12 2.75 -4.99
C ARG A 12 -22.33 1.91 -5.99
N ASN A 13 -22.97 1.39 -7.04
CA ASN A 13 -22.36 0.46 -7.98
C ASN A 13 -21.99 1.06 -9.34
N ASP A 14 -22.31 2.32 -9.62
CA ASP A 14 -21.97 2.91 -10.92
C ASP A 14 -20.62 3.65 -10.88
N ALA A 15 -19.55 2.88 -11.07
CA ALA A 15 -18.19 3.39 -11.16
C ALA A 15 -17.98 4.39 -12.32
N SER A 16 -18.92 4.50 -13.27
CA SER A 16 -18.81 5.42 -14.41
C SER A 16 -19.16 6.87 -14.06
N LYS A 17 -19.77 7.13 -12.90
CA LYS A 17 -20.20 8.47 -12.50
C LYS A 17 -19.03 9.41 -12.18
N PRO A 18 -19.15 10.73 -12.47
CA PRO A 18 -18.14 11.72 -12.12
C PRO A 18 -17.95 11.87 -10.60
N GLU A 19 -19.01 11.69 -9.81
CA GLU A 19 -18.97 11.70 -8.35
C GLU A 19 -18.11 10.55 -7.80
N SER A 20 -18.18 9.38 -8.45
CA SER A 20 -17.32 8.24 -8.13
C SER A 20 -15.84 8.53 -8.44
N ALA A 21 -15.53 9.31 -9.48
CA ALA A 21 -14.16 9.71 -9.81
C ALA A 21 -13.54 10.62 -8.74
N ALA A 22 -14.30 11.61 -8.28
CA ALA A 22 -13.88 12.52 -7.21
C ALA A 22 -13.67 11.77 -5.89
N LEU A 23 -14.58 10.85 -5.56
CA LEU A 23 -14.49 9.98 -4.39
C LEU A 23 -13.25 9.08 -4.46
N ASP A 24 -13.02 8.38 -5.57
CA ASP A 24 -11.84 7.51 -5.77
C ASP A 24 -10.53 8.31 -5.60
N HIS A 25 -10.48 9.56 -6.12
CA HIS A 25 -9.33 10.44 -5.95
C HIS A 25 -9.11 10.85 -4.48
N GLN A 26 -10.18 11.14 -3.74
CA GLN A 26 -10.11 11.45 -2.31
C GLN A 26 -9.62 10.23 -1.50
N LEU A 27 -10.14 9.04 -1.80
CA LEU A 27 -9.69 7.80 -1.17
C LEU A 27 -8.22 7.50 -1.47
N LEU A 28 -7.79 7.66 -2.72
CA LEU A 28 -6.39 7.48 -3.09
C LEU A 28 -5.49 8.48 -2.35
N THR A 29 -5.93 9.73 -2.22
CA THR A 29 -5.21 10.76 -1.47
C THR A 29 -5.10 10.39 0.01
N ARG A 30 -6.20 9.95 0.64
CA ARG A 30 -6.21 9.48 2.03
C ARG A 30 -5.28 8.29 2.24
N PHE A 31 -5.35 7.31 1.36
CA PHE A 31 -4.46 6.16 1.39
C PHE A 31 -2.99 6.58 1.22
N TRP A 32 -2.71 7.50 0.29
CA TRP A 32 -1.37 8.05 0.06
C TRP A 32 -0.80 8.76 1.30
N VAL A 33 -1.60 9.58 1.99
CA VAL A 33 -1.20 10.23 3.24
C VAL A 33 -0.90 9.18 4.31
N ALA A 34 -1.80 8.22 4.52
CA ALA A 34 -1.62 7.16 5.51
C ALA A 34 -0.38 6.30 5.22
N GLU A 35 -0.17 5.90 3.97
CA GLU A 35 0.98 5.10 3.54
C GLU A 35 2.31 5.84 3.75
N ARG A 36 2.29 7.18 3.77
CA ARG A 36 3.48 8.00 4.09
C ARG A 36 3.65 8.25 5.59
N GLY A 37 2.54 8.34 6.33
CA GLY A 37 2.52 8.66 7.76
C GLY A 37 2.83 7.48 8.67
N VAL A 38 2.76 6.25 8.16
CA VAL A 38 2.97 5.00 8.90
C VAL A 38 4.20 4.27 8.36
N SER A 39 4.98 3.63 9.21
CA SER A 39 6.15 2.79 8.92
C SER A 39 5.77 1.39 8.44
N GLU A 40 4.69 0.82 8.98
CA GLU A 40 4.09 -0.43 8.51
C GLU A 40 3.50 -0.29 7.11
N LEU A 41 3.55 -1.36 6.30
CA LEU A 41 2.90 -1.44 5.00
C LEU A 41 1.39 -1.63 5.17
N LEU A 42 0.60 -0.73 4.59
CA LEU A 42 -0.86 -0.83 4.67
C LEU A 42 -1.40 -1.90 3.71
N PRO A 43 -2.63 -2.42 3.90
CA PRO A 43 -3.24 -3.37 2.97
C PRO A 43 -3.40 -2.78 1.56
N TRP A 44 -3.02 -3.54 0.54
CA TRP A 44 -3.14 -3.13 -0.86
C TRP A 44 -4.62 -2.84 -1.24
N PRO A 45 -4.96 -1.60 -1.64
CA PRO A 45 -6.33 -1.24 -1.99
C PRO A 45 -6.64 -1.63 -3.44
N GLY A 46 -6.65 -2.95 -3.74
CA GLY A 46 -6.74 -3.49 -5.10
C GLY A 46 -7.88 -2.91 -5.93
N ALA A 47 -9.12 -3.01 -5.45
CA ALA A 47 -10.28 -2.52 -6.18
C ALA A 47 -10.24 -1.00 -6.48
N LEU A 48 -9.66 -0.20 -5.58
CA LEU A 48 -9.51 1.26 -5.80
C LEU A 48 -8.42 1.53 -6.84
N MET A 49 -7.27 0.85 -6.73
CA MET A 49 -6.17 1.00 -7.67
C MET A 49 -6.57 0.58 -9.08
N ASP A 50 -7.31 -0.52 -9.24
CA ASP A 50 -7.80 -0.99 -10.54
C ASP A 50 -8.71 0.06 -11.20
N ARG A 51 -9.66 0.64 -10.45
CA ARG A 51 -10.52 1.73 -10.95
C ARG A 51 -9.71 2.96 -11.33
N MET A 52 -8.76 3.37 -10.49
CA MET A 52 -7.91 4.54 -10.75
C MET A 52 -7.03 4.35 -11.99
N MET A 53 -6.43 3.17 -12.16
CA MET A 53 -5.61 2.84 -13.33
C MET A 53 -6.43 2.82 -14.62
N GLU A 54 -7.65 2.26 -14.57
CA GLU A 54 -8.56 2.25 -15.72
C GLU A 54 -9.00 3.67 -16.12
N ARG A 55 -9.30 4.54 -15.14
CA ARG A 55 -9.61 5.95 -15.42
C ARG A 55 -8.43 6.69 -16.03
N VAL A 56 -7.22 6.48 -15.52
CA VAL A 56 -5.98 7.06 -16.07
C VAL A 56 -5.78 6.62 -17.52
N ARG A 57 -5.98 5.33 -17.83
CA ARG A 57 -5.90 4.80 -19.20
C ARG A 57 -6.90 5.49 -20.13
N LYS A 58 -8.17 5.59 -19.75
CA LYS A 58 -9.21 6.28 -20.54
C LYS A 58 -8.92 7.76 -20.74
N GLN A 59 -8.38 8.43 -19.72
CA GLN A 59 -8.04 9.85 -19.79
C GLN A 59 -6.87 10.10 -20.75
N ILE A 60 -5.90 9.17 -20.83
CA ILE A 60 -4.82 9.22 -21.83
C ILE A 60 -5.42 9.15 -23.24
N GLU A 61 -6.27 8.15 -23.52
CA GLU A 61 -6.93 7.98 -24.83
C GLU A 61 -7.73 9.24 -25.21
N THR A 62 -8.50 9.78 -24.27
CA THR A 62 -9.29 11.00 -24.50
C THR A 62 -8.42 12.22 -24.83
N ILE A 63 -7.26 12.36 -24.16
CA ILE A 63 -6.32 13.46 -24.43
C ILE A 63 -5.66 13.28 -25.80
N GLU A 64 -5.29 12.05 -26.16
CA GLU A 64 -4.71 11.73 -27.47
C GLU A 64 -5.70 12.03 -28.61
N ASP A 65 -6.96 11.65 -28.48
CA ASP A 65 -8.01 11.93 -29.46
C ASP A 65 -8.26 13.44 -29.62
N LEU A 66 -8.36 14.17 -28.49
CA LEU A 66 -8.55 15.62 -28.52
C LEU A 66 -7.33 16.34 -29.12
N ALA A 67 -6.12 15.86 -28.83
CA ALA A 67 -4.89 16.39 -29.40
C ALA A 67 -4.83 16.14 -30.93
N ALA A 68 -5.19 14.94 -31.39
CA ALA A 68 -5.26 14.61 -32.81
C ALA A 68 -6.29 15.46 -33.56
N SER A 69 -7.40 15.81 -32.93
CA SER A 69 -8.42 16.71 -33.51
C SER A 69 -7.96 18.17 -33.63
N SER A 70 -6.87 18.55 -32.94
CA SER A 70 -6.32 19.91 -32.92
C SER A 70 -5.18 20.14 -33.93
N ASP A 71 -5.01 19.25 -34.91
CA ASP A 71 -3.92 19.28 -35.89
C ASP A 71 -3.82 20.65 -36.61
N PRO A 72 -2.65 21.35 -36.53
CA PRO A 72 -2.46 22.67 -37.11
C PRO A 72 -2.22 22.66 -38.62
N THR A 73 -2.47 21.54 -39.33
CA THR A 73 -2.30 21.50 -40.79
C THR A 73 -3.25 22.52 -41.44
N PRO A 74 -2.71 23.52 -42.17
CA PRO A 74 -3.50 24.64 -42.66
C PRO A 74 -4.29 24.17 -43.87
N THR A 75 -5.51 23.69 -43.62
CA THR A 75 -6.53 23.63 -44.66
C THR A 75 -7.17 25.01 -44.76
N PRO A 76 -7.40 25.55 -45.98
CA PRO A 76 -7.75 26.96 -46.21
C PRO A 76 -9.13 27.39 -45.65
N THR A 77 -9.83 26.50 -44.94
CA THR A 77 -11.17 26.69 -44.40
C THR A 77 -11.26 26.63 -42.88
N ASN A 78 -10.17 26.37 -42.16
CA ASN A 78 -10.24 26.05 -40.73
C ASN A 78 -9.49 27.07 -39.85
N ASN A 79 -10.23 27.99 -39.23
CA ASN A 79 -9.73 28.88 -38.18
C ASN A 79 -9.51 28.04 -36.89
N ASN A 80 -8.41 27.28 -36.85
CA ASN A 80 -8.13 26.23 -35.86
C ASN A 80 -7.72 26.72 -34.45
N ASN A 81 -7.78 28.02 -34.17
CA ASN A 81 -7.52 28.53 -32.84
C ASN A 81 -8.82 28.48 -32.02
N ASN A 82 -9.24 27.29 -31.59
CA ASN A 82 -10.29 27.16 -30.58
C ASN A 82 -9.66 27.27 -29.18
N PRO A 83 -9.68 28.45 -28.52
CA PRO A 83 -9.06 28.63 -27.20
C PRO A 83 -9.72 27.73 -26.14
N THR A 84 -10.99 27.34 -26.31
CA THR A 84 -11.67 26.46 -25.36
C THR A 84 -11.17 25.03 -25.42
N LEU A 85 -10.77 24.55 -26.61
CA LEU A 85 -10.18 23.22 -26.78
C LEU A 85 -8.79 23.15 -26.14
N ASN A 86 -7.96 24.17 -26.39
CA ASN A 86 -6.62 24.28 -25.79
C ASN A 86 -6.68 24.36 -24.26
N LEU A 87 -7.61 25.15 -23.72
CA LEU A 87 -7.84 25.21 -22.27
C LEU A 87 -8.29 23.86 -21.72
N LYS A 88 -9.27 23.19 -22.38
CA LYS A 88 -9.75 21.86 -21.97
C LYS A 88 -8.62 20.83 -21.94
N LEU A 89 -7.80 20.80 -22.98
CA LEU A 89 -6.67 19.88 -23.09
C LEU A 89 -5.61 20.16 -22.00
N SER A 90 -5.30 21.42 -21.72
CA SER A 90 -4.39 21.81 -20.64
C SER A 90 -4.91 21.38 -19.25
N ILE A 91 -6.21 21.54 -18.99
CA ILE A 91 -6.85 21.08 -17.74
C ILE A 91 -6.75 19.55 -17.62
N LEU A 92 -7.12 18.81 -18.67
CA LEU A 92 -7.11 17.35 -18.66
C LEU A 92 -5.69 16.79 -18.48
N GLN A 93 -4.69 17.39 -19.13
CA GLN A 93 -3.29 17.00 -18.97
C GLN A 93 -2.77 17.29 -17.56
N THR A 94 -3.11 18.45 -17.01
CA THR A 94 -2.74 18.81 -15.63
C THR A 94 -3.35 17.83 -14.63
N ASP A 95 -4.63 17.51 -14.78
CA ASP A 95 -5.32 16.56 -13.92
C ASP A 95 -4.74 15.13 -14.02
N LEU A 96 -4.49 14.66 -15.25
CA LEU A 96 -3.80 13.38 -15.49
C LEU A 96 -2.44 13.33 -14.78
N SER A 97 -1.65 14.41 -14.88
CA SER A 97 -0.33 14.48 -14.24
C SER A 97 -0.42 14.37 -12.72
N ARG A 98 -1.46 14.95 -12.10
CA ARG A 98 -1.70 14.87 -10.64
C ARG A 98 -2.08 13.46 -10.21
N ALA A 99 -2.98 12.80 -10.95
CA ALA A 99 -3.38 11.41 -10.68
C ALA A 99 -2.18 10.46 -10.82
N GLN A 100 -1.41 10.58 -11.90
CA GLN A 100 -0.21 9.78 -12.10
C GLN A 100 0.87 10.05 -11.04
N TYR A 101 1.02 11.30 -10.58
CA TYR A 101 1.95 11.62 -9.49
C TYR A 101 1.57 10.86 -8.20
N LEU A 102 0.29 10.89 -7.81
CA LEU A 102 -0.18 10.17 -6.62
C LEU A 102 0.07 8.67 -6.74
N ILE A 103 -0.32 8.05 -7.85
CA ILE A 103 -0.11 6.60 -8.09
C ILE A 103 1.37 6.24 -7.99
N ARG A 104 2.26 6.98 -8.67
CA ARG A 104 3.71 6.74 -8.60
C ARG A 104 4.25 6.95 -7.19
N SER A 105 3.74 7.94 -6.46
CA SER A 105 4.18 8.24 -5.09
C SER A 105 3.80 7.11 -4.13
N VAL A 106 2.58 6.60 -4.21
CA VAL A 106 2.12 5.42 -3.45
C VAL A 106 3.02 4.22 -3.74
N LEU A 107 3.21 3.87 -5.01
CA LEU A 107 4.03 2.72 -5.39
C LEU A 107 5.48 2.84 -4.90
N ARG A 108 6.10 4.02 -5.05
CA ARG A 108 7.47 4.26 -4.56
C ARG A 108 7.58 4.11 -3.04
N GLN A 109 6.61 4.64 -2.30
CA GLN A 109 6.58 4.54 -0.84
C GLN A 109 6.47 3.08 -0.40
N ARG A 110 5.55 2.32 -1.01
CA ARG A 110 5.36 0.89 -0.71
C ARG A 110 6.60 0.07 -1.03
N LEU A 111 7.21 0.27 -2.20
CA LEU A 111 8.46 -0.40 -2.56
C LEU A 111 9.59 -0.10 -1.57
N ALA A 112 9.70 1.14 -1.08
CA ALA A 112 10.71 1.51 -0.08
C ALA A 112 10.50 0.80 1.27
N LYS A 113 9.24 0.63 1.71
CA LYS A 113 8.92 -0.14 2.92
C LYS A 113 9.19 -1.63 2.74
N LEU A 114 8.81 -2.17 1.58
CA LEU A 114 9.02 -3.58 1.23
C LEU A 114 10.50 -3.95 1.20
N THR A 115 11.34 -3.11 0.59
CA THR A 115 12.79 -3.38 0.55
C THR A 115 13.47 -3.21 1.91
N LYS A 116 12.93 -2.35 2.79
CA LYS A 116 13.44 -2.18 4.16
C LYS A 116 13.17 -3.39 5.05
N ASN A 117 11.98 -3.98 4.97
CA ASN A 117 11.54 -5.08 5.82
C ASN A 117 11.21 -6.34 4.98
N SER A 118 12.05 -6.68 4.01
CA SER A 118 11.74 -7.70 2.99
C SER A 118 11.46 -9.08 3.58
N MET A 119 12.35 -9.56 4.45
CA MET A 119 12.22 -10.86 5.09
C MET A 119 10.98 -10.93 6.00
N TYR A 120 10.65 -9.84 6.69
CA TYR A 120 9.46 -9.78 7.55
C TYR A 120 8.19 -10.03 6.74
N TYR A 121 8.01 -9.34 5.61
CA TYR A 121 6.82 -9.52 4.78
C TYR A 121 6.78 -10.87 4.03
N LEU A 122 7.93 -11.41 3.62
CA LEU A 122 7.98 -12.75 3.03
C LEU A 122 7.58 -13.83 4.04
N LEU A 123 8.05 -13.73 5.29
CA LEU A 123 7.67 -14.67 6.35
C LEU A 123 6.20 -14.51 6.76
N LEU A 124 5.65 -13.30 6.70
CA LEU A 124 4.24 -13.05 6.97
C LEU A 124 3.32 -13.71 5.95
N VAL A 125 3.71 -13.68 4.66
CA VAL A 125 2.91 -14.22 3.55
C VAL A 125 3.14 -15.73 3.37
N SER A 126 4.31 -16.25 3.74
CA SER A 126 4.62 -17.67 3.62
C SER A 126 3.65 -18.51 4.46
N PRO A 127 3.09 -19.60 3.91
CA PRO A 127 2.31 -20.54 4.70
C PRO A 127 3.23 -21.11 5.78
N GLN A 128 2.88 -20.91 7.05
CA GLN A 128 3.66 -21.46 8.18
C GLN A 128 3.72 -22.99 8.06
N THR A 129 4.76 -23.51 7.43
CA THR A 129 5.15 -24.90 7.57
C THR A 129 5.65 -25.04 9.01
N HIS A 130 4.78 -25.56 9.88
CA HIS A 130 5.21 -26.13 11.16
C HIS A 130 6.05 -27.39 10.88
N SER A 131 7.23 -27.25 10.29
CA SER A 131 8.23 -28.30 10.29
C SER A 131 8.98 -28.19 11.62
N GLN A 132 8.58 -29.04 12.57
CA GLN A 132 9.51 -29.55 13.57
C GLN A 132 10.81 -29.97 12.84
N PRO A 133 12.00 -29.65 13.38
CA PRO A 133 13.24 -30.03 12.73
C PRO A 133 13.41 -31.55 12.86
N ASP A 134 13.01 -32.30 11.84
CA ASP A 134 13.42 -33.70 11.71
C ASP A 134 14.92 -33.72 11.43
N SER A 135 15.66 -34.20 12.42
CA SER A 135 17.11 -34.20 12.54
C SER A 135 17.82 -35.20 11.60
N SER A 136 17.36 -35.36 10.36
CA SER A 136 17.97 -36.31 9.43
C SER A 136 17.82 -35.90 7.98
N GLN A 137 18.63 -34.94 7.54
CA GLN A 137 19.35 -34.97 6.26
C GLN A 137 20.29 -33.76 6.14
N MET A 138 21.57 -33.97 6.48
CA MET A 138 22.67 -33.08 6.12
C MET A 138 22.93 -33.20 4.61
N SER A 139 22.23 -32.40 3.80
CA SER A 139 22.72 -32.00 2.48
C SER A 139 23.10 -30.52 2.54
N GLN A 140 24.36 -30.27 2.16
CA GLN A 140 25.07 -29.01 2.29
C GLN A 140 24.49 -27.95 1.36
N GLN A 141 23.66 -27.05 1.89
CA GLN A 141 23.51 -25.70 1.35
C GLN A 141 22.95 -24.78 2.44
N PRO A 142 23.77 -23.90 3.04
CA PRO A 142 23.29 -22.78 3.85
C PRO A 142 22.86 -21.71 2.85
N GLN A 143 21.72 -21.93 2.19
CA GLN A 143 21.06 -20.88 1.42
C GLN A 143 20.17 -20.12 2.40
N ASP A 144 20.22 -18.79 2.36
CA ASP A 144 19.19 -17.94 2.97
C ASP A 144 17.84 -18.59 2.64
N SER A 145 17.10 -19.03 3.65
CA SER A 145 15.89 -19.81 3.48
C SER A 145 14.78 -18.88 3.01
N ILE A 146 14.85 -18.47 1.74
CA ILE A 146 13.81 -17.69 1.09
C ILE A 146 12.56 -18.58 1.09
N PRO A 147 11.47 -18.15 1.74
CA PRO A 147 10.29 -18.98 1.87
C PRO A 147 9.72 -19.35 0.50
N ASP A 148 9.31 -20.60 0.33
CA ASP A 148 8.59 -21.00 -0.87
C ASP A 148 7.19 -20.35 -0.88
N LEU A 149 6.86 -19.74 -2.02
CA LEU A 149 5.62 -18.99 -2.23
C LEU A 149 4.56 -19.80 -3.00
N SER A 150 4.84 -21.07 -3.33
CA SER A 150 3.97 -21.94 -4.12
C SER A 150 2.58 -22.19 -3.52
N GLY A 151 2.42 -22.00 -2.19
CA GLY A 151 1.17 -22.23 -1.45
C GLY A 151 0.41 -20.97 -1.00
N VAL A 152 0.79 -19.77 -1.47
CA VAL A 152 0.16 -18.52 -1.00
C VAL A 152 -1.21 -18.32 -1.65
N THR A 153 -2.28 -18.33 -0.86
CA THR A 153 -3.66 -18.07 -1.32
C THR A 153 -4.04 -16.59 -1.23
N ASP A 154 -3.63 -15.89 -0.17
CA ASP A 154 -3.92 -14.47 0.04
C ASP A 154 -2.61 -13.68 0.30
N PRO A 155 -2.14 -12.85 -0.64
CA PRO A 155 -0.88 -12.12 -0.49
C PRO A 155 -0.98 -10.86 0.38
N SER A 156 -2.12 -10.62 1.06
CA SER A 156 -2.34 -9.43 1.88
C SER A 156 -1.26 -9.33 2.98
N PRO A 157 -0.63 -8.16 3.18
CA PRO A 157 -1.01 -6.81 2.70
C PRO A 157 -0.44 -6.38 1.33
N LEU A 158 0.22 -7.28 0.59
CA LEU A 158 0.90 -6.99 -0.68
C LEU A 158 0.00 -7.20 -1.90
N SER A 159 0.33 -6.53 -3.00
CA SER A 159 -0.17 -6.92 -4.32
C SER A 159 0.55 -8.15 -4.87
N ALA A 160 -0.04 -8.84 -5.84
CA ALA A 160 0.60 -9.98 -6.49
C ALA A 160 1.93 -9.61 -7.17
N GLN A 161 1.99 -8.41 -7.78
CA GLN A 161 3.24 -7.93 -8.39
C GLN A 161 4.27 -7.53 -7.33
N GLU A 162 3.84 -6.96 -6.20
CA GLU A 162 4.72 -6.63 -5.08
C GLU A 162 5.35 -7.88 -4.46
N LEU A 163 4.57 -8.96 -4.31
CA LEU A 163 5.07 -10.25 -3.82
C LEU A 163 6.13 -10.84 -4.76
N ALA A 164 5.85 -10.86 -6.07
CA ALA A 164 6.80 -11.34 -7.08
C ALA A 164 8.09 -10.52 -7.09
N PHE A 165 7.97 -9.18 -6.99
CA PHE A 165 9.12 -8.28 -6.85
C PHE A 165 9.93 -8.60 -5.59
N LEU A 166 9.28 -8.77 -4.44
CA LEU A 166 9.94 -9.01 -3.17
C LEU A 166 10.73 -10.33 -3.17
N HIS A 167 10.12 -11.37 -3.71
CA HIS A 167 10.77 -12.67 -3.87
C HIS A 167 12.00 -12.58 -4.78
N ALA A 168 11.89 -11.94 -5.94
CA ALA A 168 13.01 -11.74 -6.86
C ALA A 168 14.13 -10.89 -6.23
N HIS A 169 13.75 -9.81 -5.53
CA HIS A 169 14.68 -8.93 -4.82
C HIS A 169 15.48 -9.70 -3.75
N GLN A 170 14.80 -10.51 -2.93
CA GLN A 170 15.47 -11.29 -1.89
C GLN A 170 16.40 -12.36 -2.47
N ASN A 171 16.00 -13.04 -3.55
CA ASN A 171 16.85 -14.01 -4.25
C ASN A 171 18.13 -13.36 -4.78
N LEU A 172 18.01 -12.18 -5.38
CA LEU A 172 19.17 -11.43 -5.89
C LEU A 172 20.11 -11.01 -4.76
N LEU A 173 19.55 -10.51 -3.65
CA LEU A 173 20.31 -10.05 -2.50
C LEU A 173 21.04 -11.20 -1.78
N ALA A 174 20.35 -12.33 -1.57
CA ALA A 174 20.95 -13.54 -1.01
C ALA A 174 22.08 -14.08 -1.90
N GLY A 175 21.86 -14.14 -3.21
CA GLY A 175 22.89 -14.54 -4.17
C GLY A 175 24.10 -13.60 -4.15
N HIS A 176 23.88 -12.29 -4.06
CA HIS A 176 24.95 -11.30 -3.97
C HIS A 176 25.73 -11.43 -2.67
N PHE A 177 25.07 -11.52 -1.51
CA PHE A 177 25.73 -11.69 -0.22
C PHE A 177 26.53 -13.00 -0.15
N GLY A 178 25.95 -14.09 -0.65
CA GLY A 178 26.60 -15.39 -0.79
C GLY A 178 27.91 -15.31 -1.58
N ALA A 179 27.87 -14.68 -2.75
CA ALA A 179 29.04 -14.53 -3.62
C ALA A 179 30.09 -13.54 -3.09
N SER A 180 29.65 -12.46 -2.43
CA SER A 180 30.55 -11.38 -2.01
C SER A 180 31.23 -11.63 -0.67
N PHE A 181 30.56 -12.20 0.32
CA PHE A 181 31.17 -12.40 1.64
C PHE A 181 30.67 -13.63 2.41
N LEU A 182 29.38 -13.96 2.42
CA LEU A 182 28.84 -15.05 3.25
C LEU A 182 29.40 -16.43 2.87
N GLY A 183 29.79 -16.65 1.62
CA GLY A 183 30.44 -17.90 1.20
C GLY A 183 31.74 -18.22 1.96
N SER A 184 32.43 -17.20 2.47
CA SER A 184 33.66 -17.34 3.26
C SER A 184 33.42 -17.63 4.75
N PHE A 185 32.19 -17.43 5.24
CA PHE A 185 31.86 -17.63 6.64
C PHE A 185 31.64 -19.11 6.96
N PRO A 186 31.83 -19.54 8.22
CA PRO A 186 31.41 -20.86 8.69
C PRO A 186 29.91 -21.09 8.41
N PRO A 187 29.49 -22.32 8.10
CA PRO A 187 28.10 -22.62 7.70
C PRO A 187 27.06 -22.19 8.74
N GLN A 188 27.43 -22.15 10.02
CA GLN A 188 26.57 -21.72 11.12
C GLN A 188 26.24 -20.22 11.08
N LEU A 189 27.10 -19.38 10.50
CA LEU A 189 26.94 -17.92 10.46
C LEU A 189 26.47 -17.39 9.11
N ARG A 190 26.16 -18.28 8.15
CA ARG A 190 25.71 -17.87 6.82
C ARG A 190 24.25 -17.47 6.78
N ARG A 191 23.46 -17.88 7.77
CA ARG A 191 22.04 -17.53 7.90
C ARG A 191 21.90 -16.18 8.58
N LEU A 192 21.25 -15.24 7.90
CA LEU A 192 20.98 -13.90 8.44
C LEU A 192 19.65 -13.81 9.21
N ASP A 193 18.84 -14.86 9.15
CA ASP A 193 17.54 -15.00 9.80
C ASP A 193 17.60 -15.83 11.10
N ASP A 194 18.80 -16.14 11.60
CA ASP A 194 18.97 -16.96 12.81
C ASP A 194 18.49 -16.21 14.07
N ASN A 195 17.74 -16.90 14.93
CA ASN A 195 17.21 -16.36 16.18
C ASN A 195 18.03 -16.85 17.40
N ALA A 196 19.27 -17.29 17.18
CA ALA A 196 20.18 -17.70 18.23
C ALA A 196 20.33 -16.58 19.29
N GLY A 197 20.08 -16.92 20.56
CA GLY A 197 20.13 -15.97 21.68
C GLY A 197 18.80 -15.28 22.02
N GLY A 198 17.67 -15.74 21.46
CA GLY A 198 16.34 -15.29 21.87
C GLY A 198 15.92 -13.91 21.35
N THR A 199 16.73 -13.31 20.47
CA THR A 199 16.40 -12.07 19.77
C THR A 199 16.21 -12.39 18.30
N SER A 200 15.09 -11.97 17.69
CA SER A 200 14.89 -12.22 16.26
C SER A 200 15.72 -11.26 15.42
N MET A 201 16.49 -11.81 14.47
CA MET A 201 17.27 -11.00 13.51
C MET A 201 16.40 -10.39 12.40
N VAL A 202 15.15 -10.83 12.27
CA VAL A 202 14.19 -10.26 11.31
C VAL A 202 13.49 -9.06 11.94
N GLN A 203 13.89 -7.85 11.53
CA GLN A 203 13.27 -6.61 11.99
C GLN A 203 11.96 -6.33 11.24
N GLY A 204 10.88 -6.16 12.00
CA GLY A 204 9.58 -5.69 11.50
C GLY A 204 9.44 -4.16 11.52
N PRO A 205 8.33 -3.63 11.00
CA PRO A 205 7.98 -2.21 11.14
C PRO A 205 7.71 -1.85 12.60
N ASP A 206 7.92 -0.57 12.96
CA ASP A 206 7.66 -0.07 14.31
C ASP A 206 6.18 0.28 14.48
N GLY A 207 5.46 -0.51 15.29
CA GLY A 207 4.05 -0.25 15.61
C GLY A 207 3.84 0.83 16.67
N ARG A 208 4.89 1.25 17.40
CA ARG A 208 4.80 2.23 18.47
C ARG A 208 5.03 3.67 18.01
N GLU A 209 5.23 3.85 16.70
CA GLU A 209 5.36 5.17 16.11
C GLU A 209 4.13 6.03 16.39
N VAL A 210 4.37 7.32 16.52
CA VAL A 210 3.34 8.29 16.86
C VAL A 210 2.80 8.92 15.58
N VAL A 211 1.48 8.86 15.40
CA VAL A 211 0.77 9.39 14.24
C VAL A 211 -0.28 10.43 14.64
N PHE A 212 -0.54 11.38 13.74
CA PHE A 212 -1.67 12.29 13.85
C PHE A 212 -2.88 11.67 13.17
N VAL A 213 -4.00 11.56 13.87
CA VAL A 213 -5.24 10.99 13.34
C VAL A 213 -6.40 11.95 13.51
N ARG A 214 -7.29 11.98 12.53
CA ARG A 214 -8.58 12.67 12.61
C ARG A 214 -9.72 11.66 12.66
N CYS A 215 -10.63 11.85 13.60
CA CYS A 215 -11.83 11.03 13.71
C CYS A 215 -12.88 11.42 12.67
N LEU A 216 -13.42 10.42 11.97
CA LEU A 216 -14.47 10.55 10.97
C LEU A 216 -15.80 9.97 11.46
N GLY A 217 -15.75 9.01 12.40
CA GLY A 217 -16.93 8.44 13.04
C GLY A 217 -17.52 9.36 14.12
N GLU A 218 -18.78 9.13 14.48
CA GLU A 218 -19.46 9.89 15.55
C GLU A 218 -18.74 9.73 16.90
N ALA A 219 -18.34 8.50 17.19
CA ALA A 219 -17.70 8.06 18.42
C ALA A 219 -16.75 6.91 18.11
N VAL A 220 -15.45 7.12 18.31
CA VAL A 220 -14.42 6.11 18.02
C VAL A 220 -13.57 5.88 19.26
N ARG A 221 -13.54 4.63 19.73
CA ARG A 221 -12.70 4.22 20.85
C ARG A 221 -11.28 3.95 20.37
N VAL A 222 -10.33 4.71 20.89
CA VAL A 222 -8.90 4.45 20.66
C VAL A 222 -8.41 3.48 21.72
N VAL A 223 -7.70 2.43 21.30
CA VAL A 223 -7.10 1.48 22.24
C VAL A 223 -5.78 2.07 22.72
N VAL A 224 -5.60 2.16 24.05
CA VAL A 224 -4.29 2.55 24.62
C VAL A 224 -3.49 1.26 24.83
N PRO A 225 -2.39 1.06 24.08
CA PRO A 225 -1.60 -0.17 24.17
C PRO A 225 -0.88 -0.29 25.51
N PRO A 226 -0.59 -1.50 25.99
CA PRO A 226 0.21 -1.72 27.19
C PRO A 226 1.65 -1.24 26.94
N GLY A 227 2.12 -0.29 27.75
CA GLY A 227 3.48 0.25 27.54
C GLY A 227 3.88 1.52 28.28
N ASP A 228 2.95 2.25 28.92
CA ASP A 228 3.24 3.45 29.71
C ASP A 228 2.74 3.29 31.17
N GLY A 229 3.13 2.20 31.84
CA GLY A 229 2.71 1.90 33.21
C GLY A 229 1.33 1.26 33.35
N VAL A 230 0.73 0.83 32.23
CA VAL A 230 -0.53 0.09 32.17
C VAL A 230 -0.24 -1.36 31.74
N GLU A 231 -0.58 -2.33 32.58
CA GLU A 231 -0.33 -3.77 32.34
C GLU A 231 -1.35 -4.43 31.41
N VAL A 232 -2.51 -3.80 31.19
CA VAL A 232 -3.64 -4.36 30.43
C VAL A 232 -4.09 -3.35 29.36
N GLU A 233 -4.42 -3.83 28.16
CA GLU A 233 -5.11 -3.02 27.15
C GLU A 233 -6.34 -2.36 27.77
N THR A 234 -6.29 -1.05 27.93
CA THR A 234 -7.41 -0.28 28.47
C THR A 234 -8.07 0.41 27.29
N GLU A 235 -9.39 0.27 27.17
CA GLU A 235 -10.16 1.09 26.25
C GLU A 235 -9.91 2.56 26.61
N GLY A 236 -9.33 3.31 25.69
CA GLY A 236 -8.97 4.71 25.91
C GLY A 236 -10.17 5.64 25.90
N VAL A 237 -9.87 6.94 25.83
CA VAL A 237 -10.86 8.01 25.69
C VAL A 237 -11.52 7.93 24.30
N GLU A 238 -12.80 8.27 24.21
CA GLU A 238 -13.57 8.30 22.97
C GLU A 238 -13.27 9.57 22.16
N MET A 239 -12.88 9.41 20.89
CA MET A 239 -12.76 10.49 19.93
C MET A 239 -14.13 10.84 19.35
N ARG A 240 -14.42 12.13 19.20
CA ARG A 240 -15.62 12.61 18.48
C ARG A 240 -15.27 12.98 17.05
N MET A 241 -16.27 12.98 16.18
CA MET A 241 -16.11 13.38 14.79
C MET A 241 -15.42 14.75 14.67
N GLY A 242 -14.35 14.80 13.88
CA GLY A 242 -13.55 16.01 13.65
C GLY A 242 -12.38 16.20 14.62
N ASP A 243 -12.33 15.46 15.74
CA ASP A 243 -11.21 15.54 16.68
C ASP A 243 -9.91 15.08 16.03
N VAL A 244 -8.81 15.78 16.36
CA VAL A 244 -7.45 15.46 15.88
C VAL A 244 -6.59 15.08 17.07
N TRP A 245 -6.14 13.83 17.12
CA TRP A 245 -5.35 13.30 18.23
C TRP A 245 -3.98 12.83 17.77
N VAL A 246 -3.08 12.75 18.75
CA VAL A 246 -1.75 12.15 18.63
C VAL A 246 -1.81 10.80 19.34
N ALA A 247 -1.57 9.71 18.61
CA ALA A 247 -1.68 8.36 19.15
C ALA A 247 -0.60 7.44 18.59
N ARG A 248 -0.33 6.33 19.29
CA ARG A 248 0.54 5.26 18.75
C ARG A 248 -0.21 4.51 17.65
N TRP A 249 0.47 4.20 16.56
CA TRP A 249 -0.12 3.52 15.40
C TRP A 249 -0.84 2.22 15.80
N GLU A 250 -0.21 1.38 16.62
CA GLU A 250 -0.78 0.12 17.13
C GLU A 250 -2.17 0.29 17.78
N GLY A 251 -2.43 1.41 18.45
CA GLY A 251 -3.71 1.69 19.14
C GLY A 251 -4.83 2.20 18.23
N VAL A 252 -4.48 2.79 17.08
CA VAL A 252 -5.43 3.36 16.11
C VAL A 252 -5.58 2.54 14.83
N LYS A 253 -4.68 1.59 14.57
CA LYS A 253 -4.67 0.74 13.38
C LYS A 253 -6.00 0.03 13.13
N GLY A 254 -6.63 -0.49 14.18
CA GLY A 254 -7.94 -1.15 14.07
C GLY A 254 -9.06 -0.20 13.63
N ALA A 255 -9.09 1.02 14.20
CA ALA A 255 -10.05 2.06 13.80
C ALA A 255 -9.80 2.56 12.38
N TRP A 256 -8.54 2.70 11.98
CA TRP A 256 -8.16 3.07 10.62
C TRP A 256 -8.62 2.03 9.60
N GLY A 257 -8.44 0.74 9.91
CA GLY A 257 -8.90 -0.36 9.04
C GLY A 257 -10.42 -0.42 8.85
N ARG A 258 -11.20 0.10 9.80
CA ARG A 258 -12.67 0.26 9.69
C ARG A 258 -13.09 1.54 8.95
N GLY A 259 -12.16 2.45 8.66
CA GLY A 259 -12.44 3.76 8.05
C GLY A 259 -12.99 4.80 9.03
N GLU A 260 -12.86 4.55 10.33
CA GLU A 260 -13.36 5.44 11.40
C GLU A 260 -12.42 6.63 11.67
N VAL A 261 -11.15 6.49 11.32
CA VAL A 261 -10.12 7.54 11.44
C VAL A 261 -9.30 7.66 10.16
N GLU A 262 -8.81 8.86 9.86
CA GLU A 262 -7.80 9.10 8.82
C GLU A 262 -6.47 9.54 9.45
N VAL A 263 -5.36 9.15 8.83
CA VAL A 263 -4.02 9.66 9.18
C VAL A 263 -3.82 11.00 8.48
N LEU A 264 -3.20 11.97 9.17
CA LEU A 264 -2.93 13.33 8.68
C LEU A 264 -1.46 13.54 8.27
#